data_AF-A0A933J3Y8-F1
#
_entry.id   AF-A0A933J3Y8-F1
#
_cell.length_a   1.000
_cell.length_b   1.000
_cell.length_c   1.000
_cell.angle_alpha   90.00
_cell.angle_beta   90.00
_cell.angle_gamma   90.00
#
_symmetry.space_group_name_H-M   'P 1'
#
loop_
_entity.id
_entity.type
_entity.pdbx_description
1 polymer ?
#
loop_
_entity_poly.entity_id
_entity_poly.type
_entity_poly.pdbx_seq_one_letter_code
_entity_poly.pdbx_strand_id
1 'polypeptide(L)'
;MRRFIFWILLFIVVLPLASCAAPPTPTPTVDFRATEQAILSHVLATLTAAAPTPTRIPTATPTRTPTIVPSVTPTADFRATESSILSHVFATLTASAPTATPTASPTVTTTPTRFRLNMDAIFPPNPAREVLFDNCMGCHTFLPLMQQKTEEQWRGTLTNHRTRYVSKLPLPYLESLIGYMAEHFNPDKPLPEPPPEADWRTWPAY
;
A
#
# COMPACT_ATOMS: atom_id res chain seq x y z
N MET A 1 27.71 70.48 -8.28
CA MET A 1 26.28 70.17 -8.56
C MET A 1 26.03 68.71 -8.99
N ARG A 2 26.68 68.14 -10.02
CA ARG A 2 26.36 66.76 -10.51
C ARG A 2 26.39 65.61 -9.49
N ARG A 3 27.20 65.68 -8.42
CA ARG A 3 27.28 64.62 -7.39
C ARG A 3 26.08 64.56 -6.42
N PHE A 4 25.25 65.62 -6.35
CA PHE A 4 24.13 65.68 -5.40
C PHE A 4 22.87 64.97 -5.93
N ILE A 5 22.67 64.97 -7.26
CA ILE A 5 21.50 64.36 -7.91
C ILE A 5 21.54 62.83 -7.79
N PHE A 6 22.73 62.22 -7.82
CA PHE A 6 22.89 60.77 -7.76
C PHE A 6 22.47 60.17 -6.40
N TRP A 7 22.64 60.92 -5.31
CA TRP A 7 22.21 60.50 -3.97
C TRP A 7 20.70 60.59 -3.76
N ILE A 8 20.04 61.58 -4.38
CA ILE A 8 18.58 61.73 -4.28
C ILE A 8 17.86 60.59 -5.02
N LEU A 9 18.37 60.17 -6.19
CA LEU A 9 17.80 59.03 -6.92
C LEU A 9 18.04 57.68 -6.22
N LEU A 10 19.15 57.51 -5.50
CA LEU A 10 19.41 56.29 -4.73
C LEU A 10 18.43 56.12 -3.55
N PHE A 11 18.02 57.21 -2.90
CA PHE A 11 17.06 57.16 -1.79
C PHE A 11 15.61 56.90 -2.22
N ILE A 12 15.22 57.26 -3.46
CA ILE A 12 13.85 57.02 -3.96
C ILE A 12 13.61 55.52 -4.26
N VAL A 13 14.65 54.76 -4.61
CA VAL A 13 14.56 53.32 -4.89
C VAL A 13 14.58 52.47 -3.61
N VAL A 14 14.95 53.06 -2.46
CA VAL A 14 14.95 52.39 -1.15
C VAL A 14 13.86 52.98 -0.24
N LEU A 15 12.69 53.28 -0.79
CA LEU A 15 11.47 53.24 0.01
C LEU A 15 11.17 51.76 0.32
N PRO A 16 11.20 51.31 1.58
CA PRO A 16 10.64 50.01 1.90
C PRO A 16 9.15 50.08 1.58
N LEU A 17 8.71 49.31 0.59
CA LEU A 17 7.32 48.96 0.45
C LEU A 17 6.93 48.34 1.80
N ALA A 18 6.16 49.09 2.60
CA ALA A 18 5.59 48.63 3.84
C ALA A 18 4.61 47.52 3.46
N SER A 19 5.15 46.30 3.39
CA SER A 19 4.39 45.13 2.99
C SER A 19 3.31 44.94 4.02
N CYS A 20 2.06 45.17 3.61
CA CYS A 20 0.87 44.82 4.38
C CYS A 20 0.81 43.29 4.45
N ALA A 21 1.69 42.71 5.26
CA ALA A 21 1.66 41.31 5.60
C ALA A 21 0.30 41.05 6.23
N ALA A 22 -0.56 40.34 5.50
CA ALA A 22 -1.82 39.88 6.04
C ALA A 22 -1.53 39.12 7.35
N PRO A 23 -2.35 39.30 8.40
CA PRO A 23 -2.15 38.57 9.64
C PRO A 23 -2.09 37.08 9.31
N PRO A 24 -1.13 36.32 9.87
CA PRO A 24 -0.96 34.92 9.52
C PRO A 24 -2.27 34.19 9.80
N THR A 25 -2.81 33.55 8.76
CA THR A 25 -4.03 32.74 8.88
C THR A 25 -3.82 31.73 10.02
N PRO A 26 -4.71 31.69 11.03
CA PRO A 26 -4.52 30.79 12.16
C PRO A 26 -4.42 29.36 11.65
N THR A 27 -3.28 28.73 11.87
CA THR A 27 -3.04 27.35 11.46
C THR A 27 -4.08 26.48 12.17
N PRO A 28 -4.89 25.67 11.45
CA PRO A 28 -5.90 24.84 12.08
C PRO A 28 -5.19 23.88 13.04
N THR A 29 -5.38 24.12 14.34
CA THR A 29 -4.84 23.25 15.38
C THR A 29 -5.66 21.97 15.37
N VAL A 30 -5.05 20.87 14.93
CA VAL A 30 -5.70 19.56 14.94
C VAL A 30 -5.89 19.14 16.39
N ASP A 31 -7.15 19.11 16.83
CA ASP A 31 -7.50 18.57 18.14
C ASP A 31 -7.43 17.03 18.08
N PHE A 32 -6.26 16.51 18.43
CA PHE A 32 -6.01 15.07 18.54
C PHE A 32 -6.95 14.40 19.55
N ARG A 33 -7.38 15.09 20.61
CA ARG A 33 -8.27 14.55 21.63
C ARG A 33 -9.70 14.40 21.12
N ALA A 34 -10.18 15.38 20.34
CA ALA A 34 -11.45 15.26 19.63
C ALA A 34 -11.42 14.10 18.61
N THR A 35 -10.29 13.91 17.95
CA THR A 35 -10.08 12.81 16.98
C THR A 35 -10.08 11.43 17.67
N GLU A 36 -9.39 11.30 18.80
CA GLU A 36 -9.34 10.08 19.61
C GLU A 36 -10.75 9.69 20.13
N GLN A 37 -11.52 10.66 20.63
CA GLN A 37 -12.91 10.43 21.06
C GLN A 37 -13.84 10.04 19.89
N ALA A 38 -13.63 10.59 18.69
CA ALA A 38 -14.38 10.18 17.50
C ALA A 38 -14.06 8.72 17.10
N ILE A 39 -12.81 8.30 17.17
CA ILE A 39 -12.41 6.91 16.89
C ILE A 39 -13.00 5.95 17.93
N LEU A 40 -12.84 6.25 19.23
CA LEU A 40 -13.34 5.40 20.32
C LEU A 40 -14.87 5.25 20.29
N SER A 41 -15.61 6.33 20.02
CA SER A 41 -17.07 6.27 19.89
C SER A 41 -17.52 5.45 18.68
N HIS A 42 -16.80 5.52 17.55
CA HIS A 42 -17.13 4.71 16.37
C HIS A 42 -16.84 3.21 16.57
N VAL A 43 -15.73 2.87 17.24
CA VAL A 43 -15.42 1.48 17.63
C VAL A 43 -16.48 0.94 18.59
N LEU A 44 -16.86 1.71 19.61
CA LEU A 44 -17.89 1.30 20.57
C LEU A 44 -19.26 1.14 19.91
N ALA A 45 -19.64 2.03 18.98
CA ALA A 45 -20.85 1.90 18.19
C ALA A 45 -20.84 0.64 17.29
N THR A 46 -19.67 0.27 16.75
CA THR A 46 -19.51 -0.94 15.92
C THR A 46 -19.61 -2.21 16.76
N LEU A 47 -19.06 -2.21 17.97
CA LEU A 47 -19.12 -3.35 18.91
C LEU A 47 -20.51 -3.51 19.58
N THR A 48 -21.28 -2.42 19.69
CA THR A 48 -22.64 -2.44 20.26
C THR A 48 -23.74 -2.56 19.21
N ALA A 49 -23.39 -2.51 17.92
CA ALA A 49 -24.31 -2.81 16.83
C ALA A 49 -24.81 -4.26 16.95
N ALA A 50 -26.11 -4.42 17.22
CA ALA A 50 -26.73 -5.73 17.31
C ALA A 50 -26.43 -6.54 16.03
N ALA A 51 -25.84 -7.73 16.21
CA ALA A 51 -25.49 -8.60 15.09
C ALA A 51 -26.71 -8.77 14.18
N PRO A 52 -26.59 -8.54 12.85
CA PRO A 52 -27.73 -8.62 11.96
C PRO A 52 -28.32 -10.02 12.06
N THR A 53 -29.59 -10.10 12.47
CA THR A 53 -30.35 -11.36 12.54
C THR A 53 -30.12 -12.11 11.24
N PRO A 54 -29.61 -13.36 11.26
CA PRO A 54 -29.20 -14.04 10.05
C PRO A 54 -30.42 -14.22 9.14
N THR A 55 -30.48 -13.40 8.09
CA THR A 55 -31.48 -13.51 7.04
C THR A 55 -31.36 -14.91 6.47
N ARG A 56 -32.39 -15.75 6.69
CA ARG A 56 -32.41 -17.10 6.15
C ARG A 56 -32.25 -17.02 4.65
N ILE A 57 -31.11 -17.45 4.15
CA ILE A 57 -30.89 -17.62 2.71
C ILE A 57 -31.99 -18.58 2.24
N PRO A 58 -32.83 -18.19 1.26
CA PRO A 58 -33.83 -19.10 0.73
C PRO A 58 -33.10 -20.30 0.14
N THR A 59 -33.30 -21.48 0.75
CA THR A 59 -32.75 -22.73 0.24
C THR A 59 -33.14 -22.88 -1.21
N ALA A 60 -32.16 -22.97 -2.11
CA ALA A 60 -32.42 -23.11 -3.53
C ALA A 60 -33.28 -24.36 -3.76
N THR A 61 -34.51 -24.16 -4.24
CA THR A 61 -35.39 -25.26 -4.66
C THR A 61 -34.64 -26.09 -5.70
N PRO A 62 -34.42 -27.39 -5.47
CA PRO A 62 -33.66 -28.21 -6.41
C PRO A 62 -34.40 -28.29 -7.74
N THR A 63 -33.82 -27.65 -8.77
CA THR A 63 -34.24 -27.85 -10.16
C THR A 63 -34.15 -29.33 -10.47
N ARG A 64 -35.28 -29.95 -10.85
CA ARG A 64 -35.33 -31.38 -11.17
C ARG A 64 -34.48 -31.67 -12.40
N THR A 65 -33.32 -32.27 -12.19
CA THR A 65 -32.59 -32.97 -13.26
C THR A 65 -33.48 -34.12 -13.79
N PRO A 66 -33.77 -34.19 -15.10
CA PRO A 66 -34.50 -35.32 -15.66
C PRO A 66 -33.64 -36.57 -15.52
N THR A 67 -34.01 -37.45 -14.59
CA THR A 67 -33.31 -38.71 -14.34
C THR A 67 -33.86 -39.78 -15.27
N ILE A 68 -32.99 -40.30 -16.15
CA ILE A 68 -33.27 -41.51 -16.92
C ILE A 68 -33.36 -42.68 -15.93
N VAL A 69 -34.42 -43.49 -16.06
CA VAL A 69 -34.69 -44.62 -15.17
C VAL A 69 -33.79 -45.81 -15.51
N PRO A 70 -33.00 -46.29 -14.53
CA PRO A 70 -32.84 -47.73 -14.32
C PRO A 70 -33.53 -48.14 -13.02
N SER A 71 -34.37 -49.18 -13.10
CA SER A 71 -35.04 -49.76 -11.94
C SER A 71 -34.08 -50.63 -11.14
N VAL A 72 -33.88 -50.31 -9.86
CA VAL A 72 -33.41 -51.27 -8.84
C VAL A 72 -33.99 -50.90 -7.46
N THR A 73 -34.23 -51.94 -6.66
CA THR A 73 -34.98 -51.93 -5.40
C THR A 73 -34.15 -51.36 -4.23
N PRO A 74 -34.73 -50.61 -3.28
CA PRO A 74 -33.99 -50.07 -2.14
C PRO A 74 -33.71 -51.12 -1.04
N THR A 75 -32.62 -50.92 -0.29
CA THR A 75 -32.39 -51.51 1.03
C THR A 75 -31.73 -50.44 1.91
N ALA A 76 -32.01 -50.49 3.21
CA ALA A 76 -32.05 -49.32 4.08
C ALA A 76 -30.73 -48.89 4.72
N ASP A 77 -30.82 -47.71 5.37
CA ASP A 77 -29.98 -47.19 6.46
C ASP A 77 -28.47 -46.99 6.22
N PHE A 78 -28.01 -45.74 6.38
CA PHE A 78 -27.13 -45.45 7.52
C PHE A 78 -27.20 -43.98 7.96
N ARG A 79 -27.24 -43.82 9.28
CA ARG A 79 -27.27 -42.55 10.04
C ARG A 79 -25.93 -42.38 10.72
N ALA A 80 -25.16 -41.32 10.45
CA ALA A 80 -24.20 -40.75 11.41
C ALA A 80 -23.54 -39.42 10.97
N THR A 81 -23.47 -38.50 11.94
CA THR A 81 -22.40 -37.51 12.23
C THR A 81 -21.94 -36.47 11.20
N GLU A 82 -22.11 -35.23 11.65
CA GLU A 82 -21.32 -34.03 11.35
C GLU A 82 -19.80 -34.23 11.56
N SER A 83 -19.00 -33.23 11.18
CA SER A 83 -17.53 -33.13 11.36
C SER A 83 -16.64 -33.77 10.28
N SER A 84 -16.77 -33.29 9.03
CA SER A 84 -15.65 -33.31 8.04
C SER A 84 -15.88 -32.33 6.88
N ILE A 85 -15.51 -31.05 7.04
CA ILE A 85 -15.45 -30.06 5.93
C ILE A 85 -14.20 -29.17 6.06
N LEU A 86 -13.02 -29.79 6.25
CA LEU A 86 -11.76 -29.05 6.41
C LEU A 86 -10.55 -29.72 5.71
N SER A 87 -10.79 -30.40 4.57
CA SER A 87 -9.74 -31.20 3.88
C SER A 87 -9.74 -31.22 2.34
N HIS A 88 -10.58 -30.44 1.64
CA HIS A 88 -10.80 -30.61 0.19
C HIS A 88 -10.57 -29.37 -0.69
N VAL A 89 -9.47 -28.64 -0.46
CA VAL A 89 -8.95 -27.64 -1.42
C VAL A 89 -7.43 -27.79 -1.60
N PHE A 90 -6.97 -28.99 -1.99
CA PHE A 90 -5.58 -29.22 -2.42
C PHE A 90 -5.49 -30.26 -3.55
N ALA A 91 -5.99 -29.85 -4.73
CA ALA A 91 -5.95 -30.55 -6.01
C ALA A 91 -6.34 -29.51 -7.09
N THR A 92 -5.67 -29.31 -8.23
CA THR A 92 -4.50 -29.98 -8.81
C THR A 92 -3.80 -28.97 -9.74
N LEU A 93 -2.49 -28.76 -9.63
CA LEU A 93 -1.71 -28.02 -10.64
C LEU A 93 -0.81 -28.99 -11.41
N THR A 94 -1.39 -29.68 -12.38
CA THR A 94 -0.65 -30.48 -13.36
C THR A 94 0.16 -29.58 -14.29
N ALA A 95 1.48 -29.77 -14.27
CA ALA A 95 2.40 -29.11 -15.18
C ALA A 95 2.20 -29.60 -16.63
N SER A 96 2.29 -28.67 -17.58
CA SER A 96 2.47 -28.95 -19.01
C SER A 96 3.50 -27.99 -19.58
N ALA A 97 4.60 -28.53 -20.09
CA ALA A 97 5.65 -27.78 -20.77
C ALA A 97 5.84 -28.32 -22.18
N PRO A 98 5.90 -27.47 -23.21
CA PRO A 98 6.49 -27.81 -24.49
C PRO A 98 7.90 -27.22 -24.60
N THR A 99 8.90 -28.08 -24.81
CA THR A 99 10.28 -27.69 -25.09
C THR A 99 10.42 -27.23 -26.54
N ALA A 100 10.74 -25.97 -26.77
CA ALA A 100 11.29 -25.48 -28.03
C ALA A 100 12.80 -25.24 -27.86
N THR A 101 13.61 -25.79 -28.76
CA THR A 101 15.09 -25.66 -28.71
C THR A 101 15.56 -24.59 -29.69
N PRO A 102 16.01 -23.41 -29.23
CA PRO A 102 16.63 -22.41 -30.10
C PRO A 102 18.09 -22.76 -30.41
N THR A 103 18.44 -22.75 -31.69
CA THR A 103 19.83 -22.87 -32.18
C THR A 103 20.69 -21.71 -31.65
N ALA A 104 21.83 -22.02 -31.04
CA ALA A 104 22.69 -21.02 -30.43
C ALA A 104 23.47 -20.19 -31.47
N SER A 105 23.35 -18.86 -31.38
CA SER A 105 24.28 -17.92 -32.01
C SER A 105 25.45 -17.66 -31.05
N PRO A 106 26.71 -17.60 -31.50
CA PRO A 106 27.87 -17.36 -30.64
C PRO A 106 27.90 -15.90 -30.16
N THR A 107 27.10 -15.61 -29.13
CA THR A 107 27.09 -14.31 -28.44
C THR A 107 28.23 -14.24 -27.45
N VAL A 108 29.07 -13.21 -27.59
CA VAL A 108 30.14 -12.89 -26.64
C VAL A 108 29.51 -12.75 -25.26
N THR A 109 29.79 -13.71 -24.39
CA THR A 109 29.16 -13.79 -23.05
C THR A 109 29.93 -12.90 -22.08
N THR A 110 29.77 -11.59 -22.24
CA THR A 110 29.79 -10.70 -21.07
C THR A 110 28.54 -11.00 -20.25
N THR A 111 28.62 -11.97 -19.34
CA THR A 111 27.54 -12.19 -18.36
C THR A 111 27.31 -10.87 -17.63
N PRO A 112 26.18 -10.18 -17.82
CA PRO A 112 25.89 -9.03 -17.00
C PRO A 112 25.71 -9.58 -15.58
N THR A 113 26.57 -9.15 -14.66
CA THR A 113 26.38 -9.40 -13.23
C THR A 113 25.09 -8.72 -12.83
N ARG A 114 23.99 -9.46 -12.92
CA ARG A 114 22.66 -8.99 -12.52
C ARG A 114 22.69 -8.88 -11.01
N PHE A 115 22.98 -7.67 -10.53
CA PHE A 115 22.85 -7.32 -9.12
C PHE A 115 21.44 -7.71 -8.68
N ARG A 116 21.33 -8.74 -7.84
CA ARG A 116 20.07 -9.12 -7.21
C ARG A 116 19.99 -8.40 -5.89
N LEU A 117 19.20 -7.34 -5.87
CA LEU A 117 18.82 -6.66 -4.63
C LEU A 117 18.14 -7.66 -3.70
N ASN A 118 18.68 -7.81 -2.49
CA ASN A 118 18.05 -8.63 -1.47
C ASN A 118 16.88 -7.84 -0.86
N MET A 119 15.69 -8.03 -1.43
CA MET A 119 14.46 -7.35 -0.99
C MET A 119 14.14 -7.63 0.48
N ASP A 120 14.43 -8.83 0.99
CA ASP A 120 14.18 -9.21 2.38
C ASP A 120 15.09 -8.48 3.38
N ALA A 121 16.29 -8.05 2.94
CA ALA A 121 17.21 -7.28 3.75
C ALA A 121 16.83 -5.79 3.86
N ILE A 122 16.17 -5.24 2.83
CA ILE A 122 15.75 -3.82 2.79
C ILE A 122 14.32 -3.67 3.31
N PHE A 123 13.45 -4.61 3.00
CA PHE A 123 12.05 -4.66 3.43
C PHE A 123 11.84 -5.94 4.25
N PRO A 124 12.03 -5.90 5.58
CA PRO A 124 11.88 -7.06 6.46
C PRO A 124 10.50 -7.73 6.31
N PRO A 125 10.40 -9.07 6.30
CA PRO A 125 9.14 -9.77 6.12
C PRO A 125 8.05 -9.37 7.14
N ASN A 126 6.91 -8.89 6.64
CA ASN A 126 5.76 -8.44 7.43
C ASN A 126 4.50 -8.52 6.53
N PRO A 127 3.30 -8.84 7.03
CA PRO A 127 2.07 -8.78 6.22
C PRO A 127 1.84 -7.45 5.48
N ALA A 128 2.21 -6.31 6.08
CA ALA A 128 2.13 -4.99 5.44
C ALA A 128 3.15 -4.80 4.30
N ARG A 129 4.25 -5.58 4.27
CA ARG A 129 5.23 -5.54 3.17
C ARG A 129 4.62 -6.02 1.86
N GLU A 130 3.82 -7.08 1.91
CA GLU A 130 3.19 -7.60 0.69
C GLU A 130 2.15 -6.60 0.16
N VAL A 131 1.41 -5.91 1.05
CA VAL A 131 0.56 -4.76 0.68
C VAL A 131 1.38 -3.66 -0.01
N LEU A 132 2.58 -3.36 0.48
CA LEU A 132 3.49 -2.36 -0.10
C LEU A 132 3.94 -2.77 -1.51
N PHE A 133 4.34 -4.02 -1.71
CA PHE A 133 4.75 -4.52 -3.02
C PHE A 133 3.58 -4.54 -4.01
N ASP A 134 2.40 -5.03 -3.60
CA ASP A 134 1.20 -5.11 -4.44
C ASP A 134 0.65 -3.73 -4.85
N ASN A 135 0.77 -2.71 -4.00
CA ASN A 135 0.09 -1.42 -4.20
C ASN A 135 1.02 -0.26 -4.57
N CYS A 136 2.30 -0.26 -4.15
CA CYS A 136 3.18 0.90 -4.31
C CYS A 136 4.21 0.72 -5.45
N MET A 137 4.67 -0.50 -5.71
CA MET A 137 5.70 -0.74 -6.75
C MET A 137 5.16 -0.74 -8.19
N GLY A 138 3.83 -0.67 -8.38
CA GLY A 138 3.22 -0.61 -9.71
C GLY A 138 3.34 0.74 -10.43
N CYS A 139 3.64 1.83 -9.71
CA CYS A 139 3.70 3.19 -10.29
C CYS A 139 5.11 3.79 -10.33
N HIS A 140 5.99 3.41 -9.40
CA HIS A 140 7.39 3.83 -9.35
C HIS A 140 8.24 2.75 -8.68
N THR A 141 9.57 2.88 -8.74
CA THR A 141 10.48 1.93 -8.06
C THR A 141 10.30 1.99 -6.54
N PHE A 142 10.89 1.02 -5.83
CA PHE A 142 10.82 0.91 -4.36
C PHE A 142 11.67 1.94 -3.61
N LEU A 143 12.62 2.58 -4.30
CA LEU A 143 13.64 3.39 -3.65
C LEU A 143 13.10 4.65 -2.87
N PRO A 144 11.87 5.22 -3.01
CA PRO A 144 11.48 6.38 -2.20
C PRO A 144 10.83 5.95 -0.87
N LEU A 145 10.46 4.67 -0.78
CA LEU A 145 10.00 3.97 0.41
C LEU A 145 11.19 3.78 1.37
N MET A 146 12.43 3.86 0.88
CA MET A 146 13.63 3.82 1.72
C MET A 146 13.95 5.15 2.43
N GLN A 147 13.20 6.24 2.18
CA GLN A 147 13.43 7.52 2.87
C GLN A 147 13.17 7.39 4.37
N GLN A 148 14.11 7.79 5.22
CA GLN A 148 13.89 7.77 6.67
C GLN A 148 12.95 8.93 7.08
N LYS A 149 11.77 8.62 7.62
CA LYS A 149 10.71 9.59 7.96
C LYS A 149 10.03 9.25 9.28
N THR A 150 9.53 10.24 10.00
CA THR A 150 8.67 10.01 11.18
C THR A 150 7.34 9.36 10.77
N GLU A 151 6.60 8.75 11.71
CA GLU A 151 5.27 8.20 11.43
C GLU A 151 4.33 9.27 10.84
N GLU A 152 4.32 10.48 11.38
CA GLU A 152 3.51 11.60 10.88
C GLU A 152 3.87 11.97 9.43
N GLN A 153 5.16 11.99 9.09
CA GLN A 153 5.63 12.24 7.73
C GLN A 153 5.24 11.09 6.77
N TRP A 154 5.28 9.83 7.23
CA TRP A 154 4.79 8.68 6.46
C TRP A 154 3.27 8.73 6.25
N ARG A 155 2.51 9.02 7.32
CA ARG A 155 1.07 9.23 7.31
C ARG A 155 0.65 10.30 6.31
N GLY A 156 1.31 11.46 6.33
CA GLY A 156 1.10 12.53 5.35
C GLY A 156 1.44 12.10 3.91
N THR A 157 2.59 11.43 3.72
CA THR A 157 3.05 10.95 2.40
C THR A 157 2.05 9.94 1.80
N LEU A 158 1.70 8.89 2.54
CA LEU A 158 0.84 7.81 2.07
C LEU A 158 -0.63 8.25 1.95
N THR A 159 -1.12 9.15 2.80
CA THR A 159 -2.48 9.73 2.66
C THR A 159 -2.61 10.57 1.39
N ASN A 160 -1.61 11.39 1.09
CA ASN A 160 -1.57 12.17 -0.15
C ASN A 160 -1.49 11.24 -1.38
N HIS A 161 -0.62 10.22 -1.33
CA HIS A 161 -0.47 9.24 -2.41
C HIS A 161 -1.74 8.41 -2.64
N ARG A 162 -2.41 7.95 -1.57
CA ARG A 162 -3.73 7.29 -1.62
C ARG A 162 -4.79 8.18 -2.27
N THR A 163 -4.83 9.45 -1.91
CA THR A 163 -5.83 10.41 -2.42
C THR A 163 -5.67 10.64 -3.93
N ARG A 164 -4.44 10.62 -4.45
CA ARG A 164 -4.14 10.88 -5.86
C ARG A 164 -4.14 9.64 -6.75
N TYR A 165 -3.63 8.51 -6.26
CA TYR A 165 -3.27 7.36 -7.11
C TYR A 165 -3.81 6.01 -6.62
N VAL A 166 -3.92 5.81 -5.29
CA VAL A 166 -4.23 4.49 -4.68
C VAL A 166 -5.55 4.50 -3.91
N SER A 167 -6.57 5.18 -4.43
CA SER A 167 -7.86 5.42 -3.75
C SER A 167 -8.59 4.14 -3.33
N LYS A 168 -8.30 3.02 -4.01
CA LYS A 168 -8.83 1.69 -3.73
C LYS A 168 -8.26 1.03 -2.48
N LEU A 169 -7.12 1.48 -1.95
CA LEU A 169 -6.55 0.90 -0.72
C LEU A 169 -7.48 1.17 0.47
N PRO A 170 -8.00 0.14 1.16
CA PRO A 170 -8.84 0.35 2.35
C PRO A 170 -8.04 0.95 3.51
N LEU A 171 -8.68 1.80 4.31
CA LEU A 171 -8.04 2.48 5.45
C LEU A 171 -7.26 1.56 6.43
N PRO A 172 -7.75 0.37 6.85
CA PRO A 172 -6.96 -0.48 7.75
C PRO A 172 -5.63 -0.95 7.13
N TYR A 173 -5.58 -1.15 5.81
CA TYR A 173 -4.33 -1.48 5.13
C TYR A 173 -3.40 -0.27 5.02
N LEU A 174 -3.94 0.94 4.81
CA LEU A 174 -3.15 2.18 4.88
C LEU A 174 -2.51 2.35 6.27
N GLU A 175 -3.26 2.13 7.35
CA GLU A 175 -2.72 2.22 8.72
C GLU A 175 -1.63 1.16 8.97
N SER A 176 -1.84 -0.09 8.49
CA SER A 176 -0.81 -1.13 8.59
C SER A 176 0.48 -0.77 7.82
N LEU A 177 0.35 -0.10 6.67
CA LEU A 177 1.50 0.42 5.93
C LEU A 177 2.18 1.56 6.67
N ILE A 178 1.44 2.52 7.23
CA ILE A 178 2.03 3.63 8.00
C ILE A 178 2.84 3.09 9.18
N GLY A 179 2.29 2.14 9.94
CA GLY A 179 2.99 1.48 11.04
C GLY A 179 4.26 0.76 10.58
N TYR A 180 4.18 -0.05 9.53
CA TYR A 180 5.35 -0.74 8.95
C TYR A 180 6.42 0.24 8.46
N MET A 181 6.03 1.30 7.75
CA MET A 181 6.97 2.31 7.26
C MET A 181 7.65 3.07 8.41
N ALA A 182 6.90 3.40 9.47
CA ALA A 182 7.46 4.02 10.67
C ALA A 182 8.31 3.06 11.51
N GLU A 183 8.00 1.76 11.53
CA GLU A 183 8.83 0.77 12.23
C GLU A 183 10.16 0.55 11.51
N HIS A 184 10.17 0.46 10.18
CA HIS A 184 11.35 0.03 9.40
C HIS A 184 12.13 1.17 8.73
N PHE A 185 11.53 2.34 8.49
CA PHE A 185 12.13 3.46 7.75
C PHE A 185 11.96 4.79 8.50
N ASN A 186 12.56 4.89 9.70
CA ASN A 186 12.47 6.05 10.59
C ASN A 186 13.84 6.74 10.83
N PRO A 187 13.87 7.98 11.37
CA PRO A 187 15.11 8.74 11.52
C PRO A 187 16.18 8.09 12.42
N ASP A 188 15.79 7.14 13.28
CA ASP A 188 16.70 6.42 14.18
C ASP A 188 17.36 5.20 13.48
N LYS A 189 16.90 4.85 12.27
CA LYS A 189 17.48 3.77 11.45
C LYS A 189 18.41 4.34 10.37
N PRO A 190 19.55 3.67 10.11
CA PRO A 190 20.42 4.08 9.01
C PRO A 190 19.70 3.91 7.68
N LEU A 191 19.93 4.85 6.75
CA LEU A 191 19.45 4.71 5.38
C LEU A 191 20.00 3.40 4.78
N PRO A 192 19.16 2.50 4.23
CA PRO A 192 19.64 1.31 3.53
C PRO A 192 20.62 1.70 2.42
N GLU A 193 21.81 1.10 2.42
CA GLU A 193 22.80 1.36 1.38
C GLU A 193 22.25 0.83 0.03
N PRO A 194 22.05 1.72 -0.97
CA PRO A 194 21.59 1.28 -2.28
C PRO A 194 22.70 0.48 -2.98
N PRO A 195 22.37 -0.34 -4.01
CA PRO A 195 23.39 -0.90 -4.89
C PRO A 195 24.37 0.17 -5.40
N PRO A 196 25.66 -0.14 -5.58
CA PRO A 196 26.60 0.76 -6.23
C PRO A 196 26.13 1.28 -7.60
N GLU A 197 25.29 0.50 -8.29
CA GLU A 197 24.70 0.82 -9.60
C GLU A 197 23.42 1.66 -9.52
N ALA A 198 22.79 1.80 -8.35
CA ALA A 198 21.58 2.57 -8.16
C ALA A 198 21.91 4.05 -7.90
N ASP A 199 22.15 4.81 -8.97
CA ASP A 199 22.33 6.25 -8.88
C ASP A 199 21.03 6.97 -8.46
N TRP A 200 20.91 7.20 -7.16
CA TRP A 200 19.84 7.97 -6.51
C TRP A 200 19.65 9.38 -7.08
N ARG A 201 20.61 9.93 -7.83
CA ARG A 201 20.52 11.24 -8.49
C ARG A 201 19.79 11.19 -9.83
N THR A 202 19.66 10.01 -10.44
CA THR A 202 18.95 9.84 -11.72
C THR A 202 17.42 9.78 -11.56
N TRP A 203 16.91 9.78 -10.33
CA TRP A 203 15.48 9.86 -10.12
C TRP A 203 14.93 11.22 -10.53
N PRO A 204 13.88 11.31 -11.36
CA PRO A 204 13.05 12.50 -11.37
C PRO A 204 12.49 12.78 -9.97
N ALA A 205 12.98 13.86 -9.36
CA ALA A 205 12.25 14.57 -8.32
C ALA A 205 10.97 15.15 -8.95
N TYR A 206 9.85 14.47 -8.74
CA TYR A 206 8.50 14.91 -9.08
C TYR A 206 7.83 15.61 -7.89
#